data_AF-A0A369QU92-F1
#
_entry.id   AF-A0A369QU92-F1
#
_cell.length_a   1.000
_cell.length_b   1.000
_cell.length_c   1.000
_cell.angle_alpha   90.00
_cell.angle_beta   90.00
_cell.angle_gamma   90.00
#
_symmetry.space_group_name_H-M   'P 1'
#
loop_
_entity.id
_entity.type
_entity.pdbx_description
1 polymer ?
#
loop_
_entity_poly.entity_id
_entity_poly.type
_entity_poly.pdbx_seq_one_letter_code
_entity_poly.pdbx_strand_id
1 'polypeptide(L)'
;MSLQSLDRTQWSYAEALAHVQNVTVARRATEAAKAPPKPRPAQDHWNPPQDPKIAWKAEAENELLVALRDGDLIAQGRYTEERPNGWGYGNSSGFGLHSGYHTSIRPEQWREGKYFSDRLTARDWEFIDIRMPRFLVKAIWPDYVPEVVRPAEGADAVPYTTPYLELMQAAIAKFGITPETQGKKECLVDWFLEQRIEGEPVSNKLADAMATLIRLPSAQRGGSKRVAGPDLRQTG
;
A
#
# COMPACT_ATOMS: atom_id res chain seq x y z
N MET A 1 -7.90 -23.31 -2.69
CA MET A 1 -8.63 -22.46 -3.65
C MET A 1 -8.77 -23.23 -4.96
N SER A 2 -9.97 -23.63 -5.36
CA SER A 2 -10.21 -24.35 -6.62
C SER A 2 -10.14 -23.37 -7.79
N LEU A 3 -9.50 -23.73 -8.90
CA LEU A 3 -9.49 -22.93 -10.14
C LEU A 3 -10.91 -22.63 -10.66
N GLN A 4 -11.92 -23.38 -10.22
CA GLN A 4 -13.33 -23.19 -10.58
C GLN A 4 -13.98 -21.99 -9.87
N SER A 5 -13.42 -21.52 -8.74
CA SER A 5 -13.94 -20.34 -8.00
C SER A 5 -13.25 -19.03 -8.37
N LEU A 6 -12.38 -19.03 -9.38
CA LEU A 6 -11.74 -17.81 -9.89
C LEU A 6 -12.74 -17.01 -10.72
N ASP A 7 -12.87 -15.72 -10.40
CA ASP A 7 -13.62 -14.77 -11.20
C ASP A 7 -13.06 -14.75 -12.63
N ARG A 8 -13.85 -15.22 -13.60
CA ARG A 8 -13.47 -15.32 -15.01
C ARG A 8 -13.74 -14.03 -15.80
N THR A 9 -14.19 -12.98 -15.13
CA THR A 9 -14.43 -11.68 -15.76
C THR A 9 -13.20 -11.25 -16.54
N GLN A 10 -13.41 -10.99 -17.83
CA GLN A 10 -12.38 -10.46 -18.71
C GLN A 10 -12.53 -8.94 -18.76
N TRP A 11 -11.41 -8.25 -18.64
CA TRP A 11 -11.31 -6.82 -18.91
C TRP A 11 -10.67 -6.62 -20.26
N SER A 12 -11.21 -5.67 -21.03
CA SER A 12 -10.49 -5.08 -22.15
C SER A 12 -9.21 -4.39 -21.66
N TYR A 13 -8.28 -4.15 -22.58
CA TYR A 13 -7.09 -3.36 -22.28
C TYR A 13 -7.44 -1.98 -21.68
N ALA A 14 -8.46 -1.31 -22.21
CA ALA A 14 -8.91 -0.01 -21.73
C ALA A 14 -9.43 -0.06 -20.28
N GLU A 15 -10.20 -1.09 -19.92
CA GLU A 15 -10.67 -1.30 -18.54
C GLU A 15 -9.53 -1.61 -17.58
N ALA A 16 -8.60 -2.48 -17.98
CA ALA A 16 -7.41 -2.78 -17.19
C ALA A 16 -6.55 -1.52 -16.98
N LEU A 17 -6.30 -0.75 -18.04
CA LEU A 17 -5.57 0.51 -17.96
C LEU A 17 -6.26 1.53 -17.05
N ALA A 18 -7.58 1.69 -17.17
CA ALA A 18 -8.34 2.60 -16.33
C ALA A 18 -8.23 2.21 -14.84
N HIS A 19 -8.29 0.91 -14.53
CA HIS A 19 -8.09 0.40 -13.16
C HIS A 19 -6.69 0.74 -12.64
N VAL A 20 -5.63 0.38 -13.38
CA VAL A 20 -4.23 0.64 -12.99
C VAL A 20 -3.99 2.15 -12.82
N GLN A 21 -4.49 2.97 -13.75
CA GLN A 21 -4.42 4.44 -13.63
C GLN A 21 -5.09 4.96 -12.36
N ASN A 22 -6.28 4.46 -12.00
CA ASN A 22 -6.98 4.88 -10.80
C ASN A 22 -6.19 4.52 -9.53
N VAL A 23 -5.64 3.31 -9.46
CA VAL A 23 -4.82 2.84 -8.33
C VAL A 23 -3.55 3.67 -8.21
N THR A 24 -2.82 3.87 -9.30
CA THR A 24 -1.56 4.64 -9.30
C THR A 24 -1.79 6.11 -8.95
N VAL A 25 -2.83 6.74 -9.50
CA VAL A 25 -3.19 8.13 -9.16
C VAL A 25 -3.54 8.24 -7.67
N ALA A 26 -4.31 7.30 -7.12
CA ALA A 26 -4.67 7.32 -5.70
C ALA A 26 -3.45 7.14 -4.79
N ARG A 27 -2.58 6.16 -5.09
CA ARG A 27 -1.28 5.95 -4.40
C ARG A 27 -0.44 7.23 -4.42
N ARG A 28 -0.19 7.77 -5.60
CA ARG A 28 0.64 8.98 -5.79
C ARG A 28 0.06 10.22 -5.12
N ALA A 29 -1.27 10.37 -5.13
CA ALA A 29 -1.93 11.47 -4.43
C ALA A 29 -1.67 11.43 -2.92
N THR A 30 -1.69 10.24 -2.30
CA THR A 30 -1.38 10.10 -0.87
C THR A 30 0.09 10.30 -0.54
N GLU A 31 1.01 9.85 -1.40
CA GLU A 31 2.45 10.13 -1.26
C GLU A 31 2.72 11.63 -1.37
N ALA A 32 2.11 12.30 -2.35
CA ALA A 32 2.24 13.74 -2.55
C ALA A 32 1.68 14.55 -1.38
N ALA A 33 0.58 14.10 -0.75
CA ALA A 33 0.01 14.73 0.44
C ALA A 33 0.91 14.59 1.68
N LYS A 34 1.69 13.51 1.77
CA LYS A 34 2.67 13.28 2.86
C LYS A 34 4.00 14.01 2.61
N ALA A 35 4.26 14.48 1.40
CA ALA A 35 5.52 15.12 1.04
C ALA A 35 5.60 16.57 1.59
N PRO A 36 6.78 17.03 2.04
CA PRO A 36 6.98 18.40 2.47
C PRO A 36 6.73 19.38 1.30
N PRO A 37 6.25 20.61 1.58
CA PRO A 37 5.97 21.59 0.53
C PRO A 37 7.25 21.89 -0.26
N LYS A 38 7.17 21.80 -1.59
CA LYS A 38 8.31 22.09 -2.46
C LYS A 38 8.71 23.57 -2.33
N PRO A 39 10.02 23.89 -2.23
CA PRO A 39 10.49 25.27 -2.22
C PRO A 39 10.09 25.97 -3.52
N ARG A 40 9.66 27.23 -3.41
CA ARG A 40 9.24 28.04 -4.55
C ARG A 40 10.44 28.23 -5.49
N PRO A 41 10.33 27.92 -6.79
CA PRO A 41 11.44 28.07 -7.73
C PRO A 41 11.85 29.55 -7.85
N ALA A 42 13.15 29.78 -8.00
CA ALA A 42 13.77 31.12 -7.94
C ALA A 42 13.77 31.88 -9.28
N GLN A 43 13.12 31.37 -10.34
CA GLN A 43 13.16 31.99 -11.67
C GLN A 43 11.83 31.89 -12.43
N ASP A 44 11.43 33.03 -13.01
CA ASP A 44 10.21 33.29 -13.79
C ASP A 44 10.24 32.69 -15.20
N HIS A 45 10.46 31.38 -15.34
CA HIS A 45 10.00 30.66 -16.53
C HIS A 45 8.62 30.10 -16.21
N TRP A 46 7.60 30.90 -16.47
CA TRP A 46 6.20 30.49 -16.30
C TRP A 46 5.85 29.47 -17.38
N ASN A 47 6.13 28.20 -17.10
CA ASN A 47 5.39 27.10 -17.68
C ASN A 47 4.26 26.77 -16.69
N PRO A 48 2.97 26.79 -17.09
CA PRO A 48 1.89 26.44 -16.18
C PRO A 48 2.17 25.05 -15.57
N PRO A 49 1.98 24.86 -14.25
CA PRO A 49 2.19 23.57 -13.63
C PRO A 49 1.35 22.50 -14.33
N GLN A 50 1.99 21.54 -14.97
CA GLN A 50 1.29 20.42 -15.58
C GLN A 50 0.62 19.61 -14.46
N ASP A 51 -0.65 19.24 -14.64
CA ASP A 51 -1.36 18.42 -13.65
C ASP A 51 -0.55 17.13 -13.42
N PRO A 52 -0.06 16.88 -12.18
CA PRO A 52 0.77 15.71 -11.88
C PRO A 52 0.06 14.39 -12.21
N LYS A 53 -1.28 14.37 -12.26
CA LYS A 53 -2.05 13.19 -12.67
C LYS A 53 -1.72 12.74 -14.10
N ILE A 54 -1.30 13.64 -14.99
CA ILE A 54 -0.91 13.28 -16.36
C ILE A 54 0.32 12.38 -16.32
N ALA A 55 1.34 12.77 -15.53
CA ALA A 55 2.55 11.97 -15.36
C ALA A 55 2.26 10.63 -14.67
N TRP A 56 1.40 10.62 -13.63
CA TRP A 56 1.03 9.40 -12.92
C TRP A 56 0.21 8.42 -13.78
N LYS A 57 -0.62 8.92 -14.70
CA LYS A 57 -1.33 8.08 -15.66
C LYS A 57 -0.40 7.47 -16.71
N ALA A 58 0.61 8.23 -17.17
CA ALA A 58 1.64 7.70 -18.07
C ALA A 58 2.52 6.65 -17.38
N GLU A 59 2.84 6.85 -16.10
CA GLU A 59 3.50 5.84 -15.27
C GLU A 59 2.69 4.55 -15.20
N ALA A 60 1.39 4.64 -14.90
CA ALA A 60 0.47 3.50 -14.85
C ALA A 60 0.39 2.73 -16.18
N GLU A 61 0.34 3.45 -17.31
CA GLU A 61 0.36 2.83 -18.64
C GLU A 61 1.65 2.06 -18.88
N ASN A 62 2.79 2.64 -18.51
CA ASN A 62 4.08 1.98 -18.62
C ASN A 62 4.18 0.74 -17.71
N GLU A 63 3.72 0.83 -16.46
CA GLU A 63 3.67 -0.32 -15.54
C GLU A 63 2.84 -1.47 -16.14
N LEU A 64 1.67 -1.18 -16.71
CA LEU A 64 0.83 -2.20 -17.35
C LEU A 64 1.53 -2.87 -18.54
N LEU A 65 2.17 -2.07 -19.41
CA LEU A 65 2.92 -2.59 -20.56
C LEU A 65 4.12 -3.43 -20.15
N VAL A 66 4.83 -3.05 -19.09
CA VAL A 66 5.96 -3.83 -18.55
C VAL A 66 5.49 -5.19 -18.07
N ALA A 67 4.43 -5.27 -17.27
CA ALA A 67 3.89 -6.55 -16.79
C ALA A 67 3.47 -7.49 -17.93
N LEU A 68 2.93 -6.96 -19.03
CA LEU A 68 2.59 -7.74 -20.22
C LEU A 68 3.82 -8.23 -20.98
N ARG A 69 4.86 -7.40 -21.08
CA ARG A 69 6.13 -7.70 -21.74
C ARG A 69 6.98 -8.69 -20.97
N ASP A 70 6.86 -8.73 -19.65
CA ASP A 70 7.62 -9.65 -18.80
C ASP A 70 6.86 -10.95 -18.54
N GLY A 71 5.56 -10.99 -18.85
CA GLY A 71 4.72 -12.17 -18.71
C GLY A 71 4.09 -12.32 -17.33
N ASP A 72 4.22 -11.31 -16.47
CA ASP A 72 3.53 -11.23 -15.17
C ASP A 72 2.01 -11.12 -15.34
N LEU A 73 1.58 -10.43 -16.40
CA LEU A 73 0.18 -10.34 -16.80
C LEU A 73 -0.07 -11.09 -18.11
N ILE A 74 -1.05 -11.98 -18.09
CA ILE A 74 -1.48 -12.71 -19.28
C ILE A 74 -2.60 -11.95 -19.98
N ALA A 75 -2.47 -11.81 -21.30
CA ALA A 75 -3.50 -11.26 -22.18
C ALA A 75 -3.80 -12.20 -23.34
N GLN A 76 -5.02 -12.12 -23.84
CA GLN A 76 -5.48 -12.81 -25.03
C GLN A 76 -6.03 -11.81 -26.03
N GLY A 77 -6.02 -12.15 -27.32
CA GLY A 77 -6.61 -11.31 -28.35
C GLY A 77 -7.01 -12.14 -29.57
N ARG A 78 -7.77 -11.53 -30.47
CA ARG A 78 -8.12 -12.12 -31.76
C ARG A 78 -7.00 -11.85 -32.74
N TYR A 79 -6.37 -12.93 -33.20
CA TYR A 79 -5.15 -12.89 -34.01
C TYR A 79 -5.44 -12.89 -35.52
N THR A 80 -4.57 -12.23 -36.29
CA THR A 80 -4.45 -12.39 -37.74
C THR A 80 -3.02 -12.14 -38.22
N GLU A 81 -2.63 -12.83 -39.28
CA GLU A 81 -1.48 -12.51 -40.13
C GLU A 81 -1.95 -11.99 -41.51
N GLU A 82 -3.26 -12.05 -41.77
CA GLU A 82 -3.81 -11.74 -43.08
C GLU A 82 -3.87 -10.23 -43.30
N ARG A 83 -3.30 -9.83 -44.43
CA ARG A 83 -3.39 -8.49 -45.00
C ARG A 83 -4.17 -8.56 -46.30
N PRO A 84 -5.51 -8.46 -46.25
CA PRO A 84 -6.36 -8.67 -47.41
C PRO A 84 -6.01 -7.73 -48.57
N ASN A 85 -5.57 -6.51 -48.22
CA ASN A 85 -5.14 -5.50 -49.18
C ASN A 85 -3.73 -5.07 -48.77
N GLY A 86 -2.69 -5.59 -49.44
CA GLY A 86 -1.26 -5.34 -49.11
C GLY A 86 -0.78 -3.88 -49.12
N TRP A 87 -1.70 -2.92 -49.23
CA TRP A 87 -1.50 -1.49 -49.07
C TRP A 87 -2.46 -0.99 -47.98
N GLY A 88 -1.91 -0.59 -46.83
CA GLY A 88 -2.68 0.05 -45.77
C GLY A 88 -3.35 1.32 -46.31
N TYR A 89 -4.68 1.34 -46.39
CA TYR A 89 -5.42 2.55 -46.72
C TYR A 89 -5.67 3.33 -45.41
N GLY A 90 -5.02 4.49 -45.27
CA GLY A 90 -5.26 5.48 -44.21
C GLY A 90 -4.79 5.06 -42.80
N ASN A 91 -5.49 5.55 -41.76
CA ASN A 91 -5.21 5.26 -40.33
C ASN A 91 -5.44 3.78 -39.92
N SER A 92 -5.58 2.85 -40.88
CA SER A 92 -5.80 1.43 -40.63
C SER A 92 -4.50 0.65 -40.75
N SER A 93 -4.34 -0.39 -39.93
CA SER A 93 -3.14 -1.24 -39.89
C SER A 93 -2.97 -2.15 -41.12
N GLY A 94 -3.96 -2.22 -42.01
CA GLY A 94 -3.97 -3.09 -43.18
C GLY A 94 -4.27 -4.56 -42.89
N PHE A 95 -4.38 -4.95 -41.61
CA PHE A 95 -4.76 -6.29 -41.18
C PHE A 95 -6.28 -6.46 -41.14
N GLY A 96 -6.75 -7.65 -41.50
CA GLY A 96 -8.16 -8.00 -41.49
C GLY A 96 -8.39 -9.48 -41.18
N LEU A 97 -9.66 -9.89 -41.23
CA LEU A 97 -10.06 -11.30 -41.08
C LEU A 97 -9.57 -11.97 -39.78
N HIS A 98 -9.59 -11.23 -38.66
CA HIS A 98 -9.18 -11.74 -37.36
C HIS A 98 -9.97 -12.97 -36.93
N SER A 99 -9.27 -13.97 -36.40
CA SER A 99 -9.84 -15.18 -35.83
C SER A 99 -11.04 -14.90 -34.94
N GLY A 100 -12.10 -15.71 -35.01
CA GLY A 100 -13.23 -15.61 -34.08
C GLY A 100 -12.87 -15.98 -32.63
N TYR A 101 -11.74 -16.66 -32.42
CA TYR A 101 -11.28 -17.10 -31.11
C TYR A 101 -10.15 -16.23 -30.59
N HIS A 102 -10.12 -16.06 -29.27
CA HIS A 102 -9.01 -15.40 -28.59
C HIS A 102 -7.86 -16.40 -28.40
N THR A 103 -6.65 -15.98 -28.73
CA THR A 103 -5.41 -16.72 -28.49
C THR A 103 -4.53 -15.93 -27.52
N SER A 104 -3.68 -16.64 -26.77
CA SER A 104 -2.75 -16.00 -25.84
C SER A 104 -1.75 -15.14 -26.60
N ILE A 105 -1.56 -13.91 -26.14
CA ILE A 105 -0.51 -13.01 -26.62
C ILE A 105 0.74 -13.29 -25.81
N ARG A 106 1.85 -13.61 -26.47
CA ARG A 106 3.11 -13.94 -25.80
C ARG A 106 3.86 -12.68 -25.37
N PRO A 107 4.71 -12.76 -24.32
CA PRO A 107 5.56 -11.64 -23.91
C PRO A 107 6.42 -11.08 -25.05
N GLU A 108 6.93 -11.95 -25.93
CA GLU A 108 7.73 -11.54 -27.10
C GLU A 108 6.91 -10.70 -28.09
N GLN A 109 5.63 -11.02 -28.27
CA GLN A 109 4.72 -10.25 -29.13
C GLN A 109 4.43 -8.87 -28.52
N TRP A 110 4.32 -8.76 -27.19
CA TRP A 110 4.22 -7.46 -26.51
C TRP A 110 5.49 -6.61 -26.59
N ARG A 111 6.66 -7.25 -26.73
CA ARG A 111 7.95 -6.56 -26.92
C ARG A 111 8.16 -6.12 -28.36
N GLU A 112 7.76 -6.94 -29.33
CA GLU A 112 7.87 -6.65 -30.76
C GLU A 112 6.80 -5.66 -31.24
N GLY A 113 5.56 -5.85 -30.81
CA GLY A 113 4.40 -5.11 -31.27
C GLY A 113 4.27 -3.72 -30.66
N LYS A 114 3.59 -2.83 -31.40
CA LYS A 114 3.17 -1.53 -30.92
C LYS A 114 1.68 -1.56 -30.59
N TYR A 115 1.35 -1.26 -29.34
CA TYR A 115 -0.04 -1.07 -28.93
C TYR A 115 -0.51 0.34 -29.31
N PHE A 116 -1.58 0.45 -30.09
CA PHE A 116 -2.20 1.72 -30.46
C PHE A 116 -3.64 1.50 -30.94
N SER A 117 -4.56 2.38 -30.54
CA SER A 117 -5.96 2.36 -30.99
C SER A 117 -6.66 1.01 -30.82
N ASP A 118 -6.47 0.39 -29.65
CA ASP A 118 -7.04 -0.92 -29.27
C ASP A 118 -6.54 -2.12 -30.08
N ARG A 119 -5.33 -2.00 -30.62
CA ARG A 119 -4.65 -3.02 -31.41
C ARG A 119 -3.21 -3.18 -30.96
N LEU A 120 -2.73 -4.41 -30.97
CA LEU A 120 -1.30 -4.71 -30.87
C LEU A 120 -0.84 -5.19 -32.24
N THR A 121 -0.03 -4.38 -32.90
CA THR A 121 0.34 -4.60 -34.31
C THR A 121 1.85 -4.66 -34.46
N ALA A 122 2.33 -5.62 -35.25
CA ALA A 122 3.71 -5.69 -35.71
C ALA A 122 3.77 -5.77 -37.24
N ARG A 123 4.94 -6.10 -37.78
CA ARG A 123 5.17 -6.13 -39.21
C ARG A 123 4.28 -7.15 -39.92
N ASP A 124 4.10 -8.34 -39.34
CA ASP A 124 3.48 -9.47 -40.04
C ASP A 124 2.25 -10.02 -39.32
N TRP A 125 1.86 -9.44 -38.19
CA TRP A 125 0.70 -9.88 -37.41
C TRP A 125 -0.02 -8.73 -36.68
N GLU A 126 -1.27 -8.98 -36.29
CA GLU A 126 -2.08 -8.10 -35.45
C GLU A 126 -2.96 -8.88 -34.46
N PHE A 127 -3.10 -8.32 -33.26
CA PHE A 127 -4.15 -8.66 -32.29
C PHE A 127 -5.14 -7.51 -32.11
N ILE A 128 -6.43 -7.85 -32.06
CA ILE A 128 -7.53 -6.95 -31.67
C ILE A 128 -8.33 -7.57 -30.52
N ASP A 129 -9.26 -6.81 -29.94
CA ASP A 129 -10.14 -7.28 -28.85
C ASP A 129 -9.28 -7.91 -27.72
N ILE A 130 -8.30 -7.14 -27.26
CA ILE A 130 -7.34 -7.61 -26.26
C ILE A 130 -8.01 -7.66 -24.90
N ARG A 131 -7.93 -8.82 -24.26
CA ARG A 131 -8.57 -9.13 -22.99
C ARG A 131 -7.59 -9.69 -21.97
N MET A 132 -7.74 -9.28 -20.72
CA MET A 132 -7.00 -9.79 -19.58
C MET A 132 -7.96 -10.29 -18.50
N PRO A 133 -7.62 -11.35 -17.76
CA PRO A 133 -8.40 -11.76 -16.61
C PRO A 133 -8.36 -10.69 -15.51
N ARG A 134 -9.52 -10.18 -15.11
CA ARG A 134 -9.67 -9.15 -14.07
C ARG A 134 -8.91 -9.50 -12.79
N PHE A 135 -8.99 -10.76 -12.36
CA PHE A 135 -8.36 -11.19 -11.11
C PHE A 135 -6.83 -11.09 -11.17
N LEU A 136 -6.19 -11.30 -12.33
CA LEU A 136 -4.74 -11.13 -12.49
C LEU A 136 -4.34 -9.67 -12.42
N VAL A 137 -5.10 -8.78 -13.09
CA VAL A 137 -4.88 -7.33 -13.01
C VAL A 137 -4.97 -6.87 -11.55
N LYS A 138 -5.99 -7.33 -10.81
CA LYS A 138 -6.15 -7.01 -9.38
C LYS A 138 -5.13 -7.68 -8.46
N ALA A 139 -4.48 -8.76 -8.88
CA ALA A 139 -3.43 -9.39 -8.10
C ALA A 139 -2.14 -8.54 -8.13
N ILE A 140 -1.84 -7.90 -9.25
CA ILE A 140 -0.68 -7.01 -9.42
C ILE A 140 -1.00 -5.60 -8.90
N TRP A 141 -2.16 -5.07 -9.25
CA TRP A 141 -2.66 -3.76 -8.80
C TRP A 141 -3.95 -3.94 -7.98
N PRO A 142 -3.85 -4.26 -6.68
CA PRO A 142 -5.03 -4.40 -5.83
C PRO A 142 -5.82 -3.11 -5.76
N ASP A 143 -7.12 -3.23 -5.45
CA ASP A 143 -7.98 -2.06 -5.23
C ASP A 143 -7.32 -1.15 -4.20
N TYR A 144 -7.17 0.13 -4.56
CA TYR A 144 -6.60 1.10 -3.65
C TYR A 144 -7.59 1.33 -2.50
N VAL A 145 -7.29 0.73 -1.35
CA VAL A 145 -7.91 1.08 -0.08
C VAL A 145 -7.02 2.16 0.50
N PRO A 146 -7.49 3.42 0.60
CA PRO A 146 -6.76 4.43 1.32
C PRO A 146 -6.39 3.83 2.67
N GLU A 147 -5.12 3.98 3.05
CA GLU A 147 -4.75 3.78 4.44
C GLU A 147 -5.66 4.72 5.22
N VAL A 148 -6.77 4.19 5.75
CA VAL A 148 -7.53 4.84 6.79
C VAL A 148 -6.43 5.08 7.79
N VAL A 149 -6.04 6.36 7.96
CA VAL A 149 -5.28 6.80 9.11
C VAL A 149 -6.07 6.16 10.22
N ARG A 150 -5.61 5.02 10.73
CA ARG A 150 -6.31 4.39 11.83
C ARG A 150 -6.22 5.51 12.85
N PRO A 151 -7.33 6.15 13.28
CA PRO A 151 -7.26 6.68 14.62
C PRO A 151 -6.76 5.48 15.43
N ALA A 152 -5.67 5.65 16.18
CA ALA A 152 -5.15 4.59 17.04
C ALA A 152 -6.35 3.83 17.61
N GLU A 153 -6.45 2.54 17.33
CA GLU A 153 -7.68 1.75 17.45
C GLU A 153 -8.53 2.21 18.66
N GLY A 154 -9.73 2.76 18.41
CA GLY A 154 -10.71 3.07 19.47
C GLY A 154 -11.04 4.55 19.74
N ALA A 155 -11.35 5.36 18.73
CA ALA A 155 -11.84 6.73 18.97
C ALA A 155 -13.37 6.86 19.15
N ASP A 156 -14.17 5.84 18.84
CA ASP A 156 -15.64 5.88 19.03
C ASP A 156 -16.20 4.67 19.81
N ALA A 157 -15.36 3.71 20.18
CA ALA A 157 -15.67 2.79 21.26
C ALA A 157 -14.96 3.32 22.49
N VAL A 158 -15.69 3.61 23.57
CA VAL A 158 -15.07 3.83 24.88
C VAL A 158 -14.11 2.66 25.09
N PRO A 159 -12.78 2.90 25.16
CA PRO A 159 -11.83 1.82 25.32
C PRO A 159 -12.26 0.98 26.51
N TYR A 160 -12.36 -0.34 26.34
CA TYR A 160 -12.64 -1.21 27.48
C TYR A 160 -11.59 -0.91 28.54
N THR A 161 -12.07 -0.38 29.67
CA THR A 161 -11.25 0.01 30.80
C THR A 161 -11.70 -0.78 32.02
N THR A 162 -10.82 -0.85 33.01
CA THR A 162 -11.10 -1.44 34.31
C THR A 162 -10.66 -0.45 35.38
N PRO A 163 -11.20 -0.51 36.61
CA PRO A 163 -10.77 0.37 37.69
C PRO A 163 -9.24 0.34 37.93
N TYR A 164 -8.59 -0.80 37.67
CA TYR A 164 -7.12 -0.92 37.76
C TYR A 164 -6.40 -0.13 36.66
N LEU A 165 -6.91 -0.18 35.42
CA LEU A 165 -6.33 0.56 34.30
C LEU A 165 -6.50 2.08 34.49
N GLU A 166 -7.67 2.51 34.96
CA GLU A 166 -7.94 3.92 35.28
C GLU A 166 -7.00 4.43 36.37
N LEU A 167 -6.80 3.63 37.42
CA LEU A 167 -5.91 4.00 38.51
C LEU A 167 -4.45 4.10 38.07
N MET A 168 -4.01 3.19 37.19
CA MET A 168 -2.68 3.25 36.59
C MET A 168 -2.51 4.48 35.69
N GLN A 169 -3.53 4.85 34.91
CA GLN A 169 -3.51 6.08 34.11
C GLN A 169 -3.48 7.33 35.00
N ALA A 170 -4.23 7.35 36.10
CA ALA A 170 -4.19 8.43 37.08
C ALA A 170 -2.81 8.58 37.72
N ALA A 171 -2.12 7.46 38.01
CA ALA A 171 -0.74 7.46 38.49
C ALA A 171 0.22 8.07 37.45
N ILE A 172 0.12 7.64 36.19
CA ILE A 172 0.95 8.15 35.09
C ILE A 172 0.79 9.68 34.96
N ALA A 173 -0.46 10.17 35.00
CA ALA A 173 -0.74 11.60 34.93
C ALA A 173 -0.22 12.35 36.16
N LYS A 174 -0.44 11.83 37.38
CA LYS A 174 -0.02 12.47 38.62
C LYS A 174 1.50 12.59 38.77
N PHE A 175 2.23 11.54 38.39
CA PHE A 175 3.68 11.48 38.52
C PHE A 175 4.42 11.94 37.25
N GLY A 176 3.68 12.31 36.20
CA GLY A 176 4.27 12.74 34.93
C GLY A 176 5.18 11.68 34.32
N ILE A 177 4.74 10.42 34.34
CA ILE A 177 5.58 9.30 33.86
C ILE A 177 5.70 9.41 32.33
N THR A 178 6.91 9.65 31.85
CA THR A 178 7.27 9.67 30.43
C THR A 178 8.44 8.73 30.17
N PRO A 179 8.79 8.40 28.91
CA PRO A 179 9.97 7.59 28.62
C PRO A 179 11.27 8.13 29.26
N GLU A 180 11.37 9.44 29.40
CA GLU A 180 12.52 10.16 29.97
C GLU A 180 12.41 10.29 31.50
N THR A 181 11.19 10.30 32.05
CA THR A 181 10.92 10.53 33.47
C THR A 181 10.19 9.35 34.07
N GLN A 182 10.96 8.45 34.69
CA GLN A 182 10.43 7.24 35.30
C GLN A 182 10.34 7.44 36.81
N GLY A 183 9.12 7.46 37.35
CA GLY A 183 8.88 7.58 38.79
C GLY A 183 9.58 6.47 39.60
N LYS A 184 9.99 6.79 40.84
CA LYS A 184 10.53 5.80 41.78
C LYS A 184 9.43 4.81 42.16
N LYS A 185 9.76 3.51 42.19
CA LYS A 185 8.77 2.45 42.42
C LYS A 185 8.10 2.60 43.79
N GLU A 186 8.89 2.93 44.81
CA GLU A 186 8.46 3.04 46.19
C GLU A 186 7.39 4.13 46.33
N CYS A 187 7.64 5.30 45.73
CA CYS A 187 6.68 6.41 45.74
C CYS A 187 5.35 6.08 45.02
N LEU A 188 5.41 5.24 43.99
CA LEU A 188 4.22 4.78 43.26
C LEU A 188 3.44 3.75 44.09
N VAL A 189 4.14 2.82 44.75
CA VAL A 189 3.51 1.83 45.64
C VAL A 189 2.80 2.52 46.80
N ASP A 190 3.48 3.45 47.48
CA ASP A 190 2.90 4.23 48.58
C ASP A 190 1.62 4.95 48.12
N TRP A 191 1.67 5.57 46.94
CA TRP A 191 0.50 6.25 46.38
C TRP A 191 -0.65 5.30 46.05
N PHE A 192 -0.38 4.12 45.49
CA PHE A 192 -1.41 3.13 45.19
C PHE A 192 -2.08 2.57 46.45
N LEU A 193 -1.33 2.39 47.55
CA LEU A 193 -1.86 1.92 48.84
C LEU A 193 -2.86 2.90 49.47
N GLU A 194 -2.77 4.19 49.15
CA GLU A 194 -3.73 5.21 49.58
C GLU A 194 -5.06 5.16 48.81
N GLN A 195 -5.12 4.40 47.71
CA GLN A 195 -6.29 4.36 46.83
C GLN A 195 -7.27 3.25 47.23
N ARG A 196 -8.51 3.41 46.77
CA ARG A 196 -9.56 2.40 46.91
C ARG A 196 -10.13 2.04 45.54
N ILE A 197 -10.38 0.76 45.32
CA ILE A 197 -11.00 0.22 44.11
C ILE A 197 -12.28 -0.48 44.53
N GLU A 198 -13.41 -0.07 43.97
CA GLU A 198 -14.74 -0.63 44.32
C GLU A 198 -15.06 -0.60 45.84
N GLY A 199 -14.46 0.36 46.56
CA GLY A 199 -14.63 0.53 48.01
C GLY A 199 -13.61 -0.22 48.87
N GLU A 200 -12.80 -1.11 48.29
CA GLU A 200 -11.75 -1.86 48.99
C GLU A 200 -10.38 -1.18 48.88
N PRO A 201 -9.53 -1.22 49.93
CA PRO A 201 -8.17 -0.70 49.86
C PRO A 201 -7.31 -1.56 48.93
N VAL A 202 -6.44 -0.92 48.15
CA VAL A 202 -5.49 -1.63 47.28
C VAL A 202 -4.50 -2.44 48.11
N SER A 203 -4.37 -3.73 47.83
CA SER A 203 -3.41 -4.60 48.53
C SER A 203 -1.96 -4.29 48.14
N ASN A 204 -1.00 -4.57 49.03
CA ASN A 204 0.43 -4.41 48.77
C ASN A 204 0.91 -5.12 47.49
N LYS A 205 0.44 -6.35 47.23
CA LYS A 205 0.82 -7.09 46.03
C LYS A 205 0.31 -6.43 44.75
N LEU A 206 -0.91 -5.88 44.81
CA LEU A 206 -1.53 -5.22 43.67
C LEU A 206 -0.86 -3.86 43.41
N ALA A 207 -0.58 -3.08 44.46
CA ALA A 207 0.18 -1.83 44.37
C ALA A 207 1.58 -2.06 43.75
N ASP A 208 2.29 -3.10 44.19
CA ASP A 208 3.61 -3.45 43.64
C ASP A 208 3.56 -3.83 42.16
N ALA A 209 2.55 -4.62 41.76
CA ALA A 209 2.33 -5.00 40.38
C ALA A 209 2.01 -3.79 39.49
N MET A 210 1.08 -2.93 39.90
CA MET A 210 0.70 -1.73 39.14
C MET A 210 1.86 -0.74 39.03
N ALA A 211 2.59 -0.48 40.12
CA ALA A 211 3.78 0.36 40.11
C ALA A 211 4.88 -0.17 39.19
N THR A 212 4.96 -1.49 39.02
CA THR A 212 5.86 -2.12 38.05
C THR A 212 5.38 -1.90 36.63
N LEU A 213 4.11 -2.22 36.33
CA LEU A 213 3.54 -2.19 34.98
C LEU A 213 3.53 -0.79 34.33
N ILE A 214 3.33 0.28 35.11
CA ILE A 214 3.34 1.66 34.57
C ILE A 214 4.73 2.19 34.21
N ARG A 215 5.80 1.51 34.67
CA ARG A 215 7.19 1.89 34.39
C ARG A 215 7.73 1.10 33.22
N LEU A 216 8.63 1.69 32.44
CA LEU A 216 9.29 1.00 31.34
C LEU A 216 10.13 -0.18 31.84
N PRO A 217 10.22 -1.30 31.08
CA PRO A 217 11.07 -2.44 31.44
C PRO A 217 12.53 -2.05 31.69
N SER A 218 13.04 -1.02 31.02
CA SER A 218 14.39 -0.48 31.23
C SER A 218 14.57 0.14 32.61
N ALA A 219 13.54 0.79 33.16
CA ALA A 219 13.54 1.43 34.48
C ALA A 219 13.26 0.45 35.63
N GLN A 220 12.74 -0.74 35.30
CA GLN A 220 12.53 -1.83 36.25
C GLN A 220 13.81 -2.62 36.52
N ARG A 221 14.80 -2.56 35.62
CA ARG A 221 16.10 -3.18 35.83
C ARG A 221 16.85 -2.39 36.89
N GLY A 222 16.94 -2.93 38.10
CA GLY A 222 17.83 -2.41 39.14
C GLY A 222 19.24 -2.21 38.58
N GLY A 223 19.95 -1.19 39.06
CA GLY A 223 21.17 -0.61 38.48
C GLY A 223 22.40 -1.51 38.31
N SER A 224 22.26 -2.84 38.27
CA SER A 224 23.34 -3.82 38.20
C SER A 224 23.47 -4.60 36.86
N LYS A 225 22.66 -4.31 35.83
CA LYS A 225 22.86 -4.91 34.49
C LYS A 225 22.65 -3.92 33.35
N ARG A 226 23.64 -3.03 33.14
CA ARG A 226 23.90 -2.49 31.80
C ARG A 226 24.69 -3.53 31.01
N VAL A 227 24.00 -4.51 30.43
CA VAL A 227 24.62 -5.30 29.35
C VAL A 227 24.51 -4.45 28.09
N ALA A 228 25.50 -3.58 27.88
CA ALA A 228 25.84 -3.12 26.55
C ALA A 228 26.48 -4.32 25.84
N GLY A 229 25.66 -5.10 25.12
CA GLY A 229 26.19 -6.06 24.15
C GLY A 229 26.74 -5.28 22.95
N PRO A 230 27.89 -5.67 22.37
CA PRO A 230 28.46 -4.96 21.23
C PRO A 230 27.53 -5.03 20.02
N ASP A 231 27.33 -3.88 19.38
CA ASP A 231 26.58 -3.77 18.12
C ASP A 231 27.44 -4.34 16.98
N LEU A 232 27.09 -5.52 16.48
CA LEU A 232 27.82 -6.27 15.44
C LEU A 232 27.47 -5.82 14.01
N ARG A 233 27.19 -4.53 13.79
CA ARG A 233 26.82 -4.02 12.45
C ARG A 233 27.83 -3.06 11.81
N GLN A 234 29.11 -3.18 12.15
CA GLN A 234 30.19 -2.61 11.33
C GLN A 234 31.36 -3.57 11.26
N THR A 235 31.32 -4.47 10.28
CA THR A 235 32.47 -4.92 9.46
C THR A 235 31.93 -5.88 8.40
N GLY A 236 32.06 -5.48 7.13
CA GLY A 236 31.70 -6.25 5.94
C GLY A 236 31.29 -5.34 4.81
#